data_AF-A0A433XKR5-F1
#
_entry.id   AF-A0A433XKR5-F1
#
_cell.length_a   1.000
_cell.length_b   1.000
_cell.length_c   1.000
_cell.angle_alpha   90.00
_cell.angle_beta   90.00
_cell.angle_gamma   90.00
#
_symmetry.space_group_name_H-M   'P 1'
#
loop_
_entity.id
_entity.type
_entity.pdbx_description
1 polymer ?
#
loop_
_entity_poly.entity_id
_entity_poly.type
_entity_poly.pdbx_seq_one_letter_code
_entity_poly.pdbx_strand_id
1 'polypeptide(L)'
;MAIKHEDTVSGATLVGIGGIVIALSANMGRGAAGATLPPNFFPLMCAFGLIVCGVILLVKGLRSEAGPLPALVDTRILVVGGLLAIFYWFFADIDFRLGAWALALVTMLMFGIRNVLQLVLIPLGLAILLYLAFTRGFNVVLPTWI
;
A
#
# COMPACT_ATOMS: atom_id res chain seq x y z
N MET A 1 -2.51 -21.26 20.29
CA MET A 1 -3.71 -20.58 19.74
C MET A 1 -3.92 -21.15 18.35
N ALA A 2 -4.92 -21.99 18.12
CA ALA A 2 -5.14 -22.59 16.81
C ALA A 2 -5.57 -21.50 15.81
N ILE A 3 -4.95 -21.46 14.63
CA ILE A 3 -5.36 -20.56 13.54
C ILE A 3 -6.70 -21.10 13.03
N LYS A 4 -7.77 -20.32 13.21
CA LYS A 4 -9.15 -20.78 12.94
C LYS A 4 -9.69 -20.29 11.60
N HIS A 5 -9.28 -19.13 11.10
CA HIS A 5 -9.94 -18.48 9.99
C HIS A 5 -8.94 -17.71 9.11
N GLU A 6 -9.26 -17.52 7.83
CA GLU A 6 -8.42 -16.77 6.89
C GLU A 6 -8.13 -15.33 7.33
N ASP A 7 -9.15 -14.64 7.84
CA ASP A 7 -9.02 -13.32 8.44
C ASP A 7 -7.98 -13.26 9.58
N THR A 8 -7.77 -14.37 10.32
CA THR A 8 -6.73 -14.44 11.36
C THR A 8 -5.34 -14.34 10.75
N VAL A 9 -5.08 -15.07 9.66
CA VAL A 9 -3.78 -15.09 8.99
C VAL A 9 -3.53 -13.76 8.28
N SER A 10 -4.51 -13.26 7.52
CA SER A 10 -4.43 -11.96 6.85
C SER A 10 -4.25 -10.83 7.84
N GLY A 11 -5.01 -10.84 8.95
CA GLY A 11 -4.91 -9.86 10.02
C GLY A 11 -3.56 -9.87 10.71
N ALA A 12 -3.06 -11.04 11.11
CA ALA A 12 -1.74 -11.19 11.71
C ALA A 12 -0.62 -10.74 10.76
N THR A 13 -0.74 -11.05 9.46
CA THR A 13 0.22 -10.65 8.44
C THR A 13 0.27 -9.13 8.28
N LEU A 14 -0.88 -8.46 8.19
CA LEU A 14 -0.95 -7.01 8.09
C LEU A 14 -0.37 -6.30 9.33
N VAL A 15 -0.67 -6.83 10.54
CA VAL A 15 -0.07 -6.31 11.78
C VAL A 15 1.45 -6.51 11.78
N GLY A 16 1.92 -7.69 11.38
CA GLY A 16 3.34 -7.99 11.28
C GLY A 16 4.07 -7.08 10.29
N ILE A 17 3.55 -6.93 9.08
CA ILE A 17 4.10 -6.03 8.06
C ILE A 17 4.08 -4.59 8.56
N GLY A 18 2.98 -4.11 9.14
CA GLY A 18 2.91 -2.77 9.72
C GLY A 18 3.96 -2.55 10.82
N GLY A 19 4.17 -3.52 11.70
CA GLY A 19 5.23 -3.50 12.71
C GLY A 19 6.63 -3.42 12.10
N ILE A 20 6.91 -4.20 11.05
CA ILE A 20 8.16 -4.12 10.29
C ILE A 20 8.35 -2.73 9.69
N VAL A 21 7.30 -2.16 9.06
CA VAL A 21 7.37 -0.82 8.47
C VAL A 21 7.63 0.23 9.55
N ILE A 22 7.02 0.14 10.73
CA ILE A 22 7.33 1.02 11.87
C ILE A 22 8.81 0.89 12.25
N ALA A 23 9.32 -0.33 12.40
CA ALA A 23 10.71 -0.55 12.79
C ALA A 23 11.71 0.00 11.75
N LEU A 24 11.43 -0.17 10.46
CA LEU A 24 12.25 0.39 9.38
C LEU A 24 12.14 1.92 9.32
N SER A 25 10.94 2.46 9.56
CA SER A 25 10.68 3.91 9.52
C SER A 25 11.25 4.65 10.73
N ALA A 26 11.43 3.97 11.87
CA ALA A 26 12.05 4.56 13.06
C ALA A 26 13.51 4.98 12.82
N ASN A 27 14.19 4.34 11.86
CA ASN A 27 15.57 4.62 11.50
C ASN A 27 15.72 5.59 10.31
N MET A 28 14.62 6.02 9.69
CA MET A 28 14.71 7.07 8.67
C MET A 28 15.10 8.38 9.34
N GLY A 29 16.17 9.00 8.84
CA GLY A 29 16.71 10.23 9.41
C GLY A 29 15.63 11.30 9.58
N ARG A 30 15.72 12.07 10.67
CA ARG A 30 15.00 13.33 10.78
C ARG A 30 15.58 14.21 9.67
N GLY A 31 14.82 14.43 8.59
CA GLY A 31 15.29 15.18 7.42
C GLY A 31 15.84 16.56 7.78
N ALA A 32 16.32 17.31 6.78
CA ALA A 32 16.75 18.69 6.98
C ALA A 32 15.70 19.44 7.82
N ALA A 33 16.15 20.18 8.85
CA ALA A 33 15.31 20.85 9.86
C ALA A 33 14.50 22.05 9.29
N GLY A 34 13.85 21.86 8.15
CA GLY A 34 12.99 22.82 7.47
C GLY A 34 11.50 22.44 7.58
N ALA A 35 10.65 23.31 7.06
CA ALA A 35 9.18 23.32 7.16
C ALA A 35 8.45 22.17 6.42
N THR A 36 9.03 20.98 6.35
CA THR A 36 8.45 19.80 5.71
C THR A 36 8.23 18.70 6.74
N LEU A 37 7.24 17.84 6.50
CA LEU A 37 6.99 16.68 7.37
C LEU A 37 8.22 15.74 7.38
N PRO A 38 8.49 15.06 8.50
CA PRO A 38 9.65 14.19 8.58
C PRO A 38 9.51 13.03 7.57
N PRO A 39 10.62 12.53 7.00
CA PRO A 39 10.59 11.49 5.95
C PRO A 39 9.83 10.21 6.35
N ASN A 40 9.77 9.90 7.65
CA ASN A 40 9.06 8.73 8.16
C ASN A 40 7.55 8.95 8.37
N PHE A 41 7.03 10.17 8.21
CA PHE A 41 5.62 10.46 8.51
C PHE A 41 4.67 9.61 7.66
N PHE A 42 4.84 9.63 6.34
CA PHE A 42 3.95 8.91 5.43
C PHE A 42 4.06 7.38 5.60
N PRO A 43 5.26 6.76 5.65
CA PRO A 43 5.40 5.35 5.99
C PRO A 43 4.72 4.95 7.30
N LEU A 44 4.84 5.77 8.35
CA LEU A 44 4.20 5.51 9.64
C LEU A 44 2.66 5.62 9.56
N MET A 45 2.14 6.58 8.79
CA MET A 45 0.70 6.70 8.53
C MET A 45 0.16 5.47 7.79
N CYS A 46 0.87 4.99 6.77
CA CYS A 46 0.52 3.75 6.07
C CYS A 46 0.59 2.54 7.00
N ALA A 47 1.65 2.43 7.81
CA ALA A 47 1.80 1.35 8.78
C ALA A 47 0.68 1.36 9.82
N PHE A 48 0.26 2.53 10.29
CA PHE A 48 -0.88 2.67 11.18
C PHE A 48 -2.16 2.14 10.53
N GLY A 49 -2.45 2.53 9.28
CA GLY A 49 -3.59 2.00 8.52
C GLY A 49 -3.56 0.48 8.38
N LEU A 50 -2.39 -0.09 8.01
CA LEU A 50 -2.20 -1.54 7.90
C LEU A 50 -2.44 -2.25 9.24
N ILE A 51 -1.93 -1.71 10.34
CA ILE A 51 -2.12 -2.29 11.68
C ILE A 51 -3.58 -2.22 12.08
N VAL A 52 -4.27 -1.10 11.87
CA VAL A 52 -5.70 -0.96 12.20
C VAL A 52 -6.52 -1.98 11.42
N CYS A 53 -6.35 -2.05 10.09
CA CYS A 53 -7.01 -3.05 9.26
C CYS A 53 -6.67 -4.48 9.70
N GLY A 54 -5.40 -4.73 10.00
CA GLY A 54 -4.90 -6.03 10.44
C GLY A 54 -5.50 -6.48 11.78
N VAL A 55 -5.58 -5.57 12.76
CA VAL A 55 -6.21 -5.84 14.06
C VAL A 55 -7.69 -6.12 13.89
N ILE A 56 -8.40 -5.34 13.07
CA ILE A 56 -9.84 -5.57 12.81
C ILE A 56 -10.06 -6.97 12.22
N LEU A 57 -9.28 -7.36 11.19
CA LEU A 57 -9.36 -8.69 10.58
C LEU A 57 -8.96 -9.80 11.57
N LEU A 58 -7.92 -9.58 12.36
CA LEU A 58 -7.46 -10.54 13.36
C LEU A 58 -8.53 -10.81 14.40
N VAL A 59 -9.15 -9.75 14.96
CA VAL A 59 -10.25 -9.88 15.93
C VAL A 59 -11.45 -10.56 15.31
N LYS A 60 -11.81 -10.22 14.06
CA LYS A 60 -12.88 -10.88 13.32
C LYS A 60 -12.60 -12.38 13.15
N GLY A 61 -11.42 -12.75 12.65
CA GLY A 61 -11.03 -14.14 12.43
C GLY A 61 -10.93 -14.96 13.71
N LEU A 62 -10.50 -14.37 14.83
CA LEU A 62 -10.48 -15.05 16.13
C LEU A 62 -11.88 -15.33 16.70
N ARG A 63 -12.88 -14.54 16.28
CA ARG A 63 -14.30 -14.70 16.67
C ARG A 63 -15.10 -15.55 15.69
N SER A 64 -14.60 -15.74 14.47
CA SER A 64 -15.25 -16.58 13.45
C SER A 64 -15.09 -18.08 13.75
N GLU A 65 -16.00 -18.87 13.19
CA GLU A 65 -15.88 -20.33 13.17
C GLU A 65 -14.69 -20.78 12.33
N ALA A 66 -14.30 -22.05 12.47
CA ALA A 66 -13.18 -22.60 11.73
C ALA A 66 -13.47 -22.58 10.21
N GLY A 67 -12.67 -21.85 9.45
CA GLY A 67 -12.77 -21.70 8.01
C GLY A 67 -11.51 -22.22 7.30
N PRO A 68 -11.57 -22.40 5.97
CA PRO A 68 -10.39 -22.77 5.19
C PRO A 68 -9.28 -21.72 5.35
N LEU A 69 -8.03 -22.17 5.36
CA LEU A 69 -6.88 -21.28 5.38
C LEU A 69 -6.69 -20.63 3.99
N PRO A 70 -6.28 -19.37 3.93
CA PRO A 70 -6.14 -18.65 2.67
C PRO A 70 -4.90 -19.15 1.93
N ALA A 71 -4.97 -19.17 0.60
CA ALA A 71 -3.79 -19.37 -0.22
C ALA A 71 -2.85 -18.17 -0.04
N LEU A 72 -1.69 -18.40 0.58
CA LEU A 72 -0.72 -17.33 0.89
C LEU A 72 -0.10 -16.70 -0.38
N VAL A 73 -0.14 -17.40 -1.51
CA VAL A 73 0.45 -16.96 -2.78
C VAL A 73 -0.57 -17.12 -3.89
N ASP A 74 -1.23 -16.01 -4.25
CA ASP A 74 -2.08 -15.88 -5.43
C ASP A 74 -1.27 -15.21 -6.55
N THR A 75 -1.41 -15.70 -7.79
CA THR A 75 -0.85 -15.06 -8.99
C THR A 75 -1.19 -13.57 -9.07
N ARG A 76 -2.37 -13.16 -8.60
CA ARG A 76 -2.76 -11.74 -8.51
C ARG A 76 -1.83 -10.94 -7.62
N ILE A 77 -1.52 -11.47 -6.44
CA ILE A 77 -0.61 -10.86 -5.47
C ILE A 77 0.81 -10.82 -6.05
N LEU A 78 1.24 -11.90 -6.72
CA LEU A 78 2.54 -11.94 -7.39
C LEU A 78 2.67 -10.89 -8.50
N VAL A 79 1.65 -10.70 -9.33
CA VAL A 79 1.66 -9.72 -10.41
C VAL A 79 1.69 -8.29 -9.85
N VAL A 80 0.84 -7.98 -8.87
CA VAL A 80 0.79 -6.65 -8.26
C VAL A 80 2.08 -6.36 -7.48
N GLY A 81 2.58 -7.34 -6.72
CA GLY A 81 3.84 -7.23 -5.99
C GLY A 81 5.05 -7.07 -6.92
N GLY A 82 5.07 -7.81 -8.03
CA GLY A 82 6.10 -7.69 -9.06
C GLY A 82 6.08 -6.33 -9.73
N LEU A 83 4.89 -5.82 -10.09
CA LEU A 83 4.75 -4.48 -10.66
C LEU A 83 5.18 -3.39 -9.68
N LEU A 84 4.84 -3.54 -8.39
CA LEU A 84 5.30 -2.61 -7.34
C LEU A 84 6.83 -2.64 -7.21
N ALA A 85 7.47 -3.81 -7.28
CA ALA A 85 8.92 -3.94 -7.23
C ALA A 85 9.59 -3.27 -8.45
N ILE A 86 9.02 -3.44 -9.65
CA ILE A 86 9.48 -2.74 -10.87
C ILE A 86 9.31 -1.23 -10.71
N PHE A 87 8.14 -0.77 -10.26
CA PHE A 87 7.88 0.65 -10.02
C PHE A 87 8.88 1.26 -9.02
N TYR A 88 9.21 0.54 -7.95
CA TYR A 88 10.22 0.97 -6.99
C TYR A 88 11.62 1.04 -7.61
N TRP A 89 12.00 0.04 -8.39
CA TRP A 89 13.33 -0.05 -9.01
C TRP A 89 13.58 1.09 -10.00
N PHE A 90 12.57 1.43 -10.80
CA PHE A 90 12.64 2.48 -11.82
C PHE A 90 12.00 3.80 -11.37
N PHE A 91 11.81 3.98 -10.05
CA PHE A 91 11.08 5.14 -9.51
C PHE A 91 11.68 6.48 -9.94
N ALA A 92 13.01 6.57 -10.02
CA ALA A 92 13.70 7.80 -10.42
C ALA A 92 13.54 8.13 -11.92
N ASP A 93 13.31 7.13 -12.76
CA ASP A 93 13.27 7.28 -14.22
C ASP A 93 11.84 7.42 -14.76
N ILE A 94 10.84 6.97 -14.00
CA ILE A 94 9.43 6.95 -14.41
C ILE A 94 8.70 8.17 -13.84
N ASP A 95 7.86 8.82 -14.65
CA ASP A 95 6.94 9.84 -14.14
C ASP A 95 5.97 9.22 -13.11
N PHE A 96 6.01 9.73 -11.89
CA PHE A 96 5.22 9.21 -10.77
C PHE A 96 3.73 9.06 -11.11
N ARG A 97 3.17 10.02 -11.86
CA ARG A 97 1.73 10.04 -12.18
C ARG A 97 1.37 8.85 -13.07
N LEU A 98 2.20 8.57 -14.07
CA LEU A 98 2.02 7.44 -14.97
C LEU A 98 2.22 6.11 -14.24
N GLY A 99 3.25 6.01 -13.40
CA GLY A 99 3.50 4.80 -12.62
C GLY A 99 2.39 4.51 -11.61
N ALA A 100 1.92 5.51 -10.85
CA ALA A 100 0.81 5.37 -9.92
C ALA A 100 -0.50 4.99 -10.63
N TRP A 101 -0.78 5.60 -11.79
CA TRP A 101 -1.94 5.26 -12.62
C TRP A 101 -1.86 3.81 -13.12
N ALA A 102 -0.73 3.39 -13.69
CA ALA A 102 -0.54 2.05 -14.22
C ALA A 102 -0.64 0.99 -13.12
N LEU A 103 -0.02 1.24 -11.97
CA LEU A 103 -0.08 0.36 -10.80
C LEU A 103 -1.51 0.19 -10.30
N ALA A 104 -2.27 1.29 -10.18
CA ALA A 104 -3.67 1.25 -9.76
C ALA A 104 -4.55 0.51 -10.79
N LEU A 105 -4.36 0.78 -12.08
CA LEU A 105 -5.11 0.12 -13.16
C LEU A 105 -4.87 -1.39 -13.17
N VAL A 106 -3.61 -1.83 -13.16
CA VAL A 106 -3.27 -3.26 -13.15
C VAL A 106 -3.82 -3.93 -11.89
N THR A 107 -3.70 -3.27 -10.74
CA THR A 107 -4.29 -3.79 -9.49
C THR A 107 -5.78 -4.03 -9.65
N MET A 108 -6.54 -3.03 -10.11
CA MET A 108 -7.98 -3.16 -10.31
C MET A 108 -8.34 -4.29 -11.29
N LEU A 109 -7.60 -4.43 -12.39
CA LEU A 109 -7.80 -5.51 -13.36
C LEU A 109 -7.52 -6.89 -12.77
N MET A 110 -6.44 -7.04 -11.98
CA MET A 110 -6.08 -8.31 -11.33
C MET A 110 -7.10 -8.72 -10.27
N PHE A 111 -7.73 -7.76 -9.60
CA PHE A 111 -8.83 -8.00 -8.66
C PHE A 111 -10.21 -8.11 -9.34
N GLY A 112 -10.25 -8.16 -10.68
CA GLY A 112 -11.44 -8.51 -11.45
C GLY A 112 -12.40 -7.36 -11.73
N ILE A 113 -12.01 -6.10 -11.47
CA ILE A 113 -12.82 -4.94 -11.83
C ILE A 113 -12.81 -4.78 -13.35
N ARG A 114 -13.99 -4.81 -13.98
CA ARG A 114 -14.16 -4.70 -15.44
C ARG A 114 -14.98 -3.49 -15.88
N ASN A 115 -15.51 -2.71 -14.93
CA ASN A 115 -16.27 -1.51 -15.26
C ASN A 115 -15.32 -0.44 -15.82
N VAL A 116 -15.47 -0.09 -17.10
CA VAL A 116 -14.59 0.85 -17.80
C VAL A 116 -14.56 2.22 -17.12
N LEU A 117 -15.70 2.72 -16.64
CA LEU A 117 -15.76 4.00 -15.96
C LEU A 117 -14.93 3.98 -14.67
N GLN A 118 -15.02 2.91 -13.88
CA GLN A 118 -14.19 2.73 -12.69
C GLN A 118 -12.70 2.61 -13.04
N LEU A 119 -12.36 1.83 -14.08
CA LEU A 119 -10.99 1.61 -14.53
C LEU A 119 -10.31 2.88 -15.07
N VAL A 120 -11.08 3.88 -15.50
CA VAL A 120 -10.53 5.18 -15.91
C VAL A 120 -10.52 6.16 -14.74
N LEU A 121 -11.66 6.37 -14.09
CA LEU A 121 -11.80 7.42 -13.08
C LEU A 121 -11.00 7.14 -11.82
N ILE A 122 -10.97 5.89 -11.34
CA ILE A 122 -10.33 5.58 -10.05
C ILE A 122 -8.80 5.66 -10.17
N PRO A 123 -8.13 5.02 -11.15
CA PRO A 123 -6.67 5.13 -11.28
C PRO A 123 -6.22 6.56 -11.57
N LEU A 124 -6.95 7.30 -12.42
CA LEU A 124 -6.63 8.68 -12.74
C LEU A 124 -6.79 9.59 -11.52
N GLY A 125 -7.94 9.48 -10.83
CA GLY A 125 -8.21 10.24 -9.62
C GLY A 125 -7.20 9.95 -8.52
N LEU A 126 -6.84 8.67 -8.33
CA LEU A 126 -5.85 8.25 -7.34
C LEU A 126 -4.45 8.79 -7.65
N ALA A 127 -3.99 8.71 -8.92
CA ALA A 127 -2.70 9.25 -9.33
C ALA A 127 -2.62 10.77 -9.09
N ILE A 128 -3.67 11.52 -9.47
CA ILE A 128 -3.75 12.97 -9.26
C ILE A 128 -3.77 13.29 -7.76
N LEU A 129 -4.61 12.61 -6.98
CA LEU A 129 -4.77 12.86 -5.55
C LEU A 129 -3.48 12.57 -4.80
N LEU A 130 -2.81 11.45 -5.09
CA LEU A 130 -1.52 11.13 -4.49
C LEU A 130 -0.46 12.17 -4.88
N TYR A 131 -0.36 12.54 -6.16
CA TYR A 131 0.59 13.55 -6.61
C TYR A 131 0.38 14.89 -5.88
N LEU A 132 -0.87 15.35 -5.74
CA LEU A 132 -1.19 16.58 -5.02
C LEU A 132 -0.93 16.46 -3.51
N ALA A 133 -1.27 15.31 -2.91
CA ALA A 133 -1.00 15.06 -1.50
C ALA A 133 0.51 15.11 -1.19
N PHE A 134 1.35 14.53 -2.04
CA PHE A 134 2.80 14.59 -1.88
C PHE A 134 3.38 15.97 -2.17
N THR A 135 3.04 16.57 -3.30
CA THR A 135 3.63 17.85 -3.71
C THR A 135 3.13 19.04 -2.89
N ARG A 136 1.84 19.07 -2.51
CA ARG A 136 1.25 20.19 -1.75
C ARG A 136 1.03 19.90 -0.28
N GLY A 137 0.70 18.64 0.07
CA GLY A 137 0.49 18.26 1.47
C GLY A 137 1.80 17.97 2.19
N PHE A 138 2.67 17.18 1.57
CA PHE A 138 3.95 16.76 2.15
C PHE A 138 5.15 17.59 1.71
N ASN A 139 4.98 18.50 0.73
CA ASN A 139 6.06 19.27 0.11
C ASN A 139 7.22 18.38 -0.41
N VAL A 140 6.87 17.21 -0.94
CA VAL A 140 7.80 16.24 -1.51
C VAL A 140 7.85 16.42 -3.02
N VAL A 141 9.07 16.55 -3.57
CA VAL A 141 9.29 16.54 -5.02
C VAL A 141 9.26 15.09 -5.50
N LEU A 142 8.37 14.81 -6.45
CA LEU A 142 8.25 13.51 -7.09
C LEU A 142 8.82 13.57 -8.50
N PRO A 143 9.41 12.48 -9.03
CA PRO A 143 9.89 12.43 -10.40
C PRO A 143 8.75 12.72 -11.39
N THR A 144 8.89 13.82 -12.11
CA THR A 144 8.04 14.19 -13.24
C THR A 144 8.92 14.59 -14.40
N TRP A 145 8.50 14.27 -15.62
CA TRP A 145 9.27 14.62 -16.83
C TRP A 145 9.09 16.08 -17.26
N ILE A 146 8.30 16.86 -16.52
CA ILE A 146 7.93 18.26 -16.77
C ILE A 146 7.89 19.02 -15.45
#